data_AF-A0A0B4ZY26-F1
#
_entry.id   AF-A0A0B4ZY26-F1
#
_cell.length_a   1.000
_cell.length_b   1.000
_cell.length_c   1.000
_cell.angle_alpha   90.00
_cell.angle_beta   90.00
_cell.angle_gamma   90.00
#
_symmetry.space_group_name_H-M   'P 1'
#
loop_
_entity.id
_entity.type
_entity.pdbx_description
1 polymer ?
#
loop_
_entity_poly.entity_id
_entity_poly.type
_entity_poly.pdbx_seq_one_letter_code
_entity_poly.pdbx_strand_id
1 'polypeptide(L)'
;IFPEPNHDPVIQIANMVIRQGEPEPFIRNVFTLKSCAPIVGCQVISKDTETEMLERWADFVREVDPDIFTGYNITNFDFPYLINRAKHLTVK
;
A
#
# COMPACT_ATOMS: atom_id res chain seq x y z
N ILE A 1 -1.40 -23.08 -3.34
CA ILE A 1 -2.00 -22.27 -4.42
C ILE A 1 -1.32 -20.90 -4.38
N PHE A 2 -0.97 -20.33 -5.53
CA PHE A 2 -0.34 -19.01 -5.60
C PHE A 2 -1.44 -17.92 -5.54
N PRO A 3 -1.19 -16.73 -4.96
CA PRO A 3 -2.22 -15.69 -4.86
C PRO A 3 -2.78 -15.26 -6.22
N GLU A 4 -4.11 -15.17 -6.29
CA GLU A 4 -4.85 -14.74 -7.46
C GLU A 4 -5.71 -13.51 -7.14
N PRO A 5 -5.61 -12.40 -7.89
CA PRO A 5 -6.25 -11.13 -7.54
C PRO A 5 -7.79 -11.18 -7.49
N ASN A 6 -8.42 -12.17 -8.12
CA ASN A 6 -9.88 -12.34 -8.09
C ASN A 6 -10.38 -13.10 -6.84
N HIS A 7 -9.48 -13.71 -6.08
CA HIS A 7 -9.82 -14.59 -4.96
C HIS A 7 -9.14 -14.15 -3.68
N ASP A 8 -7.85 -13.81 -3.75
CA ASP A 8 -7.02 -13.57 -2.59
C ASP A 8 -6.87 -12.06 -2.32
N PRO A 9 -7.33 -11.57 -1.14
CA PRO A 9 -7.33 -10.15 -0.83
C PRO A 9 -5.94 -9.61 -0.53
N VAL A 10 -5.74 -8.33 -0.82
CA VAL A 10 -4.62 -7.56 -0.29
C VAL A 10 -4.97 -7.18 1.15
N ILE A 11 -4.13 -7.60 2.10
CA ILE A 11 -4.41 -7.38 3.53
C ILE A 11 -3.53 -6.30 4.16
N GLN A 12 -2.38 -5.99 3.57
CA GLN A 12 -1.47 -4.96 4.06
C GLN A 12 -0.68 -4.32 2.92
N ILE A 13 -0.37 -3.03 3.05
CA ILE A 13 0.53 -2.30 2.14
C ILE A 13 1.45 -1.42 2.99
N ALA A 14 2.75 -1.67 2.94
CA ALA A 14 3.74 -0.90 3.70
C ALA A 14 4.49 0.08 2.79
N ASN A 15 4.75 1.29 3.27
CA ASN A 15 5.45 2.31 2.50
C ASN A 15 6.55 2.96 3.35
N MET A 16 7.66 3.26 2.69
CA MET A 16 8.67 4.19 3.19
C MET A 16 8.91 5.27 2.14
N VAL A 17 8.93 6.53 2.58
CA VAL A 17 9.20 7.67 1.69
C VAL A 17 10.37 8.45 2.23
N ILE A 18 11.33 8.74 1.35
CA ILE A 18 12.58 9.42 1.66
C ILE A 18 12.81 10.52 0.62
N ARG A 19 13.34 11.66 1.07
CA ARG A 19 13.85 12.67 0.13
C ARG A 19 15.29 12.31 -0.23
N GLN A 20 15.61 12.36 -1.51
CA GLN A 20 16.96 12.04 -1.99
C GLN A 20 17.99 12.91 -1.26
N GLY A 21 19.01 12.27 -0.68
CA GLY A 21 20.05 12.93 0.12
C GLY A 21 19.81 12.99 1.62
N GLU A 22 18.59 12.74 2.11
CA GLU A 22 18.33 12.60 3.56
C GLU A 22 18.81 11.24 4.08
N PRO A 23 19.30 11.15 5.33
CA PRO A 23 19.82 9.90 5.89
C PRO A 23 18.71 8.92 6.29
N GLU A 24 17.49 9.40 6.51
CA GLU A 24 16.37 8.63 7.05
C GLU A 24 15.06 8.97 6.31
N PRO A 25 14.15 8.01 6.11
CA PRO A 25 12.83 8.31 5.55
C PRO A 25 12.00 9.19 6.49
N PHE A 26 11.20 10.09 5.91
CA PHE A 26 10.31 10.98 6.65
C PHE A 26 8.90 10.41 6.82
N ILE A 27 8.54 9.38 6.04
CA ILE A 27 7.30 8.61 6.22
C ILE A 27 7.64 7.14 6.37
N ARG A 28 7.08 6.53 7.41
CA ARG A 28 7.02 5.07 7.63
C ARG A 28 5.57 4.75 7.97
N ASN A 29 4.86 4.05 7.09
CA ASN A 29 3.48 3.68 7.35
C ASN A 29 3.16 2.25 6.88
N VAL A 30 2.08 1.71 7.44
CA VAL A 30 1.48 0.47 6.99
C VAL A 30 -0.04 0.62 6.96
N PHE A 31 -0.62 0.34 5.80
CA PHE A 31 -2.04 0.19 5.61
C PHE A 31 -2.42 -1.24 5.97
N THR A 32 -3.45 -1.44 6.79
CA THR A 32 -3.90 -2.78 7.21
C THR A 32 -5.39 -2.96 7.00
N LEU A 33 -5.76 -4.14 6.49
CA LEU A 33 -7.13 -4.63 6.55
C LEU A 33 -7.42 -5.05 7.99
N LYS A 34 -8.48 -4.48 8.55
CA LYS A 34 -8.84 -4.54 9.97
C LYS A 34 -7.81 -3.87 10.88
N SER A 35 -8.11 -3.90 12.18
CA SER A 35 -7.29 -3.31 13.24
C SER A 35 -5.90 -3.93 13.32
N CYS A 36 -4.89 -3.10 13.51
CA CYS A 36 -3.53 -3.52 13.84
C CYS A 36 -3.06 -2.73 15.09
N ALA A 37 -2.26 -3.37 15.94
CA ALA A 37 -1.69 -2.71 17.11
C ALA A 37 -0.69 -1.62 16.69
N PRO A 38 -0.51 -0.55 17.49
CA PRO A 38 0.48 0.48 17.19
C PRO A 38 1.90 -0.09 17.08
N ILE A 39 2.68 0.45 16.14
CA ILE A 39 4.09 0.09 15.93
C ILE A 39 4.93 1.36 16.16
N VAL A 40 5.93 1.27 17.05
CA VAL A 40 6.79 2.41 17.38
C VAL A 40 7.50 2.92 16.12
N GLY A 41 7.40 4.22 15.85
CA GLY A 41 8.04 4.86 14.69
C GLY A 41 7.36 4.61 13.35
N CYS A 42 6.17 3.98 13.33
CA CYS A 42 5.39 3.70 12.13
C CYS A 42 3.94 4.14 12.31
N GLN A 43 3.40 4.82 11.30
CA GLN A 43 1.97 5.14 11.26
C GLN A 43 1.19 3.91 10.81
N VAL A 44 0.35 3.37 11.69
CA VAL A 44 -0.56 2.27 11.38
C VAL A 44 -1.90 2.84 10.91
N ILE A 45 -2.29 2.54 9.68
CA ILE A 45 -3.51 3.05 9.04
C ILE A 45 -4.44 1.86 8.76
N SER A 46 -5.36 1.59 9.69
CA SER A 46 -6.28 0.46 9.60
C SER A 46 -7.60 0.85 8.92
N LYS A 47 -8.12 -0.02 8.05
CA LYS A 47 -9.43 0.12 7.38
C LYS A 47 -10.26 -1.14 7.53
N ASP A 48 -11.58 -0.99 7.63
CA ASP A 48 -12.47 -2.13 7.85
C ASP A 48 -12.67 -2.95 6.59
N THR A 49 -12.60 -2.32 5.41
CA THR A 49 -12.73 -3.00 4.13
C THR A 49 -11.48 -2.83 3.26
N GLU A 50 -11.27 -3.79 2.37
CA GLU A 50 -10.16 -3.76 1.42
C GLU A 50 -10.28 -2.58 0.43
N THR A 51 -11.50 -2.28 -0.02
CA THR A 51 -11.78 -1.13 -0.89
C THR A 51 -11.32 0.18 -0.26
N GLU A 52 -11.71 0.47 1.00
CA GLU A 52 -11.27 1.67 1.70
C GLU A 52 -9.75 1.73 1.90
N MET A 53 -9.11 0.57 2.08
CA MET A 53 -7.66 0.48 2.21
C MET A 53 -6.97 0.86 0.89
N LEU A 54 -7.46 0.31 -0.24
CA LEU A 54 -6.92 0.59 -1.57
C LEU A 54 -7.16 2.05 -1.99
N GLU A 55 -8.37 2.58 -1.75
CA GLU A 55 -8.70 3.99 -2.03
C GLU A 55 -7.81 4.93 -1.22
N ARG A 56 -7.68 4.70 0.09
CA ARG A 56 -6.83 5.54 0.95
C ARG A 56 -5.36 5.44 0.57
N TRP A 57 -4.88 4.27 0.13
CA TRP A 57 -3.50 4.12 -0.36
C TRP A 57 -3.30 4.88 -1.69
N ALA A 58 -4.26 4.86 -2.61
CA ALA A 58 -4.22 5.67 -3.82
C ALA A 58 -4.23 7.18 -3.52
N ASP A 59 -5.04 7.62 -2.54
CA ASP A 59 -5.00 9.01 -2.03
C ASP A 59 -3.62 9.34 -1.46
N PHE A 60 -3.04 8.44 -0.66
CA PHE A 60 -1.72 8.64 -0.07
C PHE A 60 -0.64 8.82 -1.14
N VAL A 61 -0.66 8.01 -2.19
CA VAL A 61 0.28 8.16 -3.32
C VAL A 61 0.12 9.53 -3.98
N ARG A 62 -1.12 9.98 -4.22
CA ARG A 62 -1.40 11.31 -4.80
C ARG A 62 -1.02 12.48 -3.87
N GLU A 63 -1.18 12.30 -2.56
CA GLU A 63 -0.81 13.29 -1.53
C GLU A 63 0.71 13.42 -1.40
N VAL A 64 1.43 12.29 -1.45
CA VAL A 64 2.90 12.27 -1.36
C VAL A 64 3.56 12.74 -2.66
N ASP A 65 2.92 12.46 -3.80
CA ASP A 65 3.41 12.80 -5.15
C ASP A 65 4.87 12.35 -5.38
N PRO A 66 5.18 11.05 -5.27
CA PRO A 66 6.56 10.58 -5.35
C PRO A 66 7.11 10.64 -6.78
N ASP A 67 8.33 11.18 -6.94
CA ASP A 67 9.03 11.20 -8.22
C ASP A 67 9.42 9.79 -8.71
N ILE A 68 9.79 8.90 -7.79
CA ILE A 68 10.33 7.57 -8.09
C ILE A 68 9.70 6.53 -7.18
N PHE A 69 9.13 5.48 -7.79
CA PHE A 69 8.80 4.23 -7.10
C PHE A 69 9.96 3.25 -7.18
N THR A 70 10.34 2.69 -6.03
CA THR A 70 11.30 1.58 -5.94
C THR A 70 10.74 0.48 -5.05
N GLY A 71 11.28 -0.72 -5.21
CA GLY A 71 10.85 -1.91 -4.48
C GLY A 71 11.37 -3.16 -5.16
N TYR A 72 11.13 -4.32 -4.56
CA TYR A 72 11.59 -5.60 -5.10
C TYR A 72 10.43 -6.31 -5.80
N ASN A 73 10.57 -6.56 -7.11
CA ASN A 73 9.56 -7.20 -7.97
C ASN A 73 8.23 -6.44 -8.17
N ILE A 74 8.19 -5.13 -7.85
CA ILE A 74 6.97 -4.31 -7.91
C ILE A 74 6.34 -4.23 -9.31
N THR A 75 7.15 -4.30 -10.36
CA THR A 75 6.67 -4.24 -11.75
C THR A 75 5.95 -5.52 -12.18
N ASN A 76 6.40 -6.69 -11.70
CA ASN A 76 5.87 -7.99 -12.14
C ASN A 76 4.85 -8.58 -11.16
N PHE A 77 4.81 -8.10 -9.92
CA PHE A 77 3.89 -8.60 -8.91
C PHE A 77 3.05 -7.49 -8.29
N ASP A 78 3.62 -6.59 -7.48
CA ASP A 78 2.85 -5.69 -6.61
C ASP A 78 1.88 -4.78 -7.39
N PHE A 79 2.37 -4.02 -8.38
CA PHE A 79 1.50 -3.13 -9.15
C PHE A 79 0.46 -3.89 -9.99
N PRO A 80 0.82 -4.92 -10.79
CA PRO A 80 -0.17 -5.72 -11.49
C PRO A 80 -1.23 -6.31 -10.55
N TYR A 81 -0.82 -6.80 -9.37
CA TYR A 81 -1.73 -7.40 -8.41
C TYR A 81 -2.69 -6.36 -7.82
N LEU A 82 -2.18 -5.22 -7.35
CA LEU A 82 -2.99 -4.13 -6.79
C LEU A 82 -3.98 -3.58 -7.82
N ILE A 83 -3.54 -3.35 -9.06
CA ILE A 83 -4.39 -2.82 -10.13
C ILE A 83 -5.49 -3.83 -10.50
N ASN A 84 -5.15 -5.11 -10.65
CA ASN A 84 -6.14 -6.13 -11.00
C ASN A 84 -7.11 -6.39 -9.84
N ARG A 85 -6.64 -6.34 -8.59
CA ARG A 85 -7.49 -6.45 -7.41
C ARG A 85 -8.46 -5.28 -7.29
N ALA A 86 -7.98 -4.06 -7.47
CA ALA A 86 -8.82 -2.85 -7.48
C ALA A 86 -9.89 -2.92 -8.57
N LYS A 87 -9.55 -3.41 -9.78
CA LYS A 87 -10.52 -3.65 -10.86
C LYS A 87 -11.57 -4.69 -10.47
N HIS A 88 -11.15 -5.82 -9.89
CA HIS A 88 -12.07 -6.88 -9.44
C HIS A 88 -13.08 -6.35 -8.41
N LEU A 89 -12.63 -5.50 -7.50
CA LEU A 89 -13.45 -4.89 -6.45
C LEU A 89 -14.22 -3.64 -6.91
N THR A 90 -14.05 -3.21 -8.17
CA THR A 90 -14.66 -1.97 -8.72
C THR A 90 -14.33 -0.72 -7.89
N VAL A 91 -13.08 -0.63 -7.44
CA VAL A 91 -12.54 0.54 -6.73
C VAL A 91 -12.30 1.68 -7.74
N LYS A 92 -12.56 2.93 -7.32
CA LYS A 92 -12.50 4.12 -8.17
C LYS A 92 -11.10 4.69 -8.34
#